data_AF-A0A3D4X5V6-F1
#
_entry.id   AF-A0A3D4X5V6-F1
#
_cell.length_a   1.000
_cell.length_b   1.000
_cell.length_c   1.000
_cell.angle_alpha   90.00
_cell.angle_beta   90.00
_cell.angle_gamma   90.00
#
_symmetry.space_group_name_H-M   'P 1'
#
loop_
_entity.id
_entity.type
_entity.pdbx_description
1 polymer ?
#
loop_
_entity_poly.entity_id
_entity_poly.type
_entity_poly.pdbx_seq_one_letter_code
_entity_poly.pdbx_strand_id
1 'polypeptide(L)'
;MREIKEYSCAEVNLDYVLRQAVIQMHAIIRVFDKDGYLIRKYGVLDDDKDPVMRDTDFFRLLMGYGWQDCPHLYYEYDQVITAVIQMDLGWVMVIGPVSLVPVYKELNQKMIMVHHLDPTDRYRLSYCSREFFVCGLLVVFHALTGQELSVDDIWEKNFMNSEMKKRLEQNLVETTIMHQEKEMPRAPYNMERREMECITKGDKEGLRKVISEMDVGERGILAVD
;
A
#
# COMPACT_ATOMS: atom_id res chain seq x y z
N MET A 1 -39.07 -17.41 -20.14
CA MET A 1 -37.91 -17.76 -19.28
C MET A 1 -36.65 -17.50 -20.08
N ARG A 2 -35.80 -16.54 -19.66
CA ARG A 2 -34.49 -16.33 -20.29
C ARG A 2 -33.51 -17.26 -19.58
N GLU A 3 -32.85 -18.12 -20.34
CA GLU A 3 -31.74 -18.95 -19.87
C GLU A 3 -30.63 -18.04 -19.34
N ILE A 4 -30.30 -18.20 -18.06
CA ILE A 4 -29.08 -17.64 -17.49
C ILE A 4 -27.95 -18.47 -18.08
N LYS A 5 -27.22 -17.90 -19.04
CA LYS A 5 -25.94 -18.50 -19.47
C LYS A 5 -25.06 -18.55 -18.22
N GLU A 6 -24.75 -19.76 -17.75
CA GLU A 6 -23.66 -19.96 -16.81
C GLU A 6 -22.39 -19.46 -17.50
N TYR A 7 -21.92 -18.31 -17.04
CA TYR A 7 -20.63 -17.79 -17.47
C TYR A 7 -19.57 -18.71 -16.88
N SER A 8 -18.85 -19.42 -17.75
CA SER A 8 -17.58 -20.06 -17.38
C SER A 8 -16.63 -18.97 -16.92
N CYS A 9 -16.48 -18.79 -15.62
CA CYS A 9 -15.52 -17.85 -15.07
C CYS A 9 -14.11 -18.35 -15.41
N ALA A 10 -13.28 -17.51 -16.03
CA ALA A 10 -11.88 -17.86 -16.25
C ALA A 10 -11.19 -18.01 -14.89
N GLU A 11 -10.25 -18.97 -14.80
CA GLU A 11 -9.43 -19.14 -13.59
C GLU A 11 -8.71 -17.83 -13.25
N VAL A 12 -8.78 -17.41 -12.00
CA VAL A 12 -8.24 -16.11 -11.55
C VAL A 12 -6.71 -16.16 -11.61
N ASN A 13 -6.12 -15.30 -12.43
CA ASN A 13 -4.67 -15.16 -12.50
C ASN A 13 -4.17 -14.34 -11.29
N LEU A 14 -3.65 -15.02 -10.28
CA LEU A 14 -3.16 -14.40 -9.06
C LEU A 14 -2.02 -13.40 -9.29
N ASP A 15 -1.09 -13.69 -10.22
CA ASP A 15 0.00 -12.76 -10.57
C ASP A 15 -0.56 -11.42 -11.07
N TYR A 16 -1.64 -11.45 -11.84
CA TYR A 16 -2.32 -10.25 -12.31
C TYR A 16 -3.00 -9.50 -11.16
N VAL A 17 -3.73 -10.21 -10.30
CA VAL A 17 -4.39 -9.64 -9.12
C VAL A 17 -3.37 -8.93 -8.22
N LEU A 18 -2.25 -9.58 -7.91
CA LEU A 18 -1.21 -9.00 -7.05
C LEU A 18 -0.56 -7.76 -7.67
N ARG A 19 -0.35 -7.73 -9.00
CA ARG A 19 0.12 -6.51 -9.68
C ARG A 19 -0.88 -5.36 -9.59
N GLN A 20 -2.18 -5.63 -9.72
CA GLN A 20 -3.21 -4.59 -9.54
C GLN A 20 -3.29 -4.15 -8.08
N ALA A 21 -3.11 -5.07 -7.14
CA ALA A 21 -3.13 -4.77 -5.72
C ALA A 21 -1.98 -3.83 -5.30
N VAL A 22 -0.78 -3.98 -5.87
CA VAL A 22 0.33 -3.02 -5.66
C VAL A 22 -0.08 -1.61 -6.07
N ILE A 23 -0.77 -1.45 -7.20
CA ILE A 23 -1.22 -0.16 -7.71
C ILE A 23 -2.34 0.40 -6.82
N GLN A 24 -3.29 -0.42 -6.38
CA GLN A 24 -4.39 0.04 -5.55
C GLN A 24 -3.93 0.42 -4.13
N MET A 25 -3.06 -0.37 -3.53
CA MET A 25 -2.61 -0.21 -2.15
C MET A 25 -1.35 0.67 -2.02
N HIS A 26 -0.74 1.06 -3.14
CA HIS A 26 0.59 1.68 -3.21
C HIS A 26 1.65 0.96 -2.37
N ALA A 27 1.50 -0.36 -2.23
CA ALA A 27 2.28 -1.18 -1.32
C ALA A 27 3.03 -2.26 -2.10
N ILE A 28 4.33 -2.38 -1.84
CA ILE A 28 5.14 -3.48 -2.36
C ILE A 28 4.65 -4.77 -1.69
N ILE A 29 4.47 -5.83 -2.48
CA ILE A 29 4.09 -7.16 -2.00
C ILE A 29 5.31 -8.08 -2.13
N ARG A 30 5.66 -8.76 -1.05
CA ARG A 30 6.75 -9.74 -0.99
C ARG A 30 6.20 -11.07 -0.56
N VAL A 31 6.63 -12.14 -1.22
CA VAL A 31 6.26 -13.51 -0.89
C VAL A 31 7.52 -14.26 -0.51
N PHE A 32 7.55 -14.77 0.71
CA PHE A 32 8.64 -15.53 1.28
C PHE A 32 8.22 -16.99 1.46
N ASP A 33 9.17 -17.91 1.35
CA ASP A 33 8.95 -19.27 1.78
C ASP A 33 9.04 -19.40 3.32
N LYS A 34 8.82 -20.61 3.82
CA LYS A 34 8.87 -20.95 5.25
C LYS A 34 10.24 -20.71 5.90
N ASP A 35 11.31 -20.69 5.09
CA ASP A 35 12.69 -20.52 5.54
C ASP A 35 13.12 -19.05 5.43
N GLY A 36 12.23 -18.17 4.93
CA GLY A 36 12.43 -16.74 4.80
C GLY A 36 13.08 -16.30 3.48
N TYR A 37 13.21 -17.20 2.50
CA TYR A 37 13.73 -16.83 1.19
C TYR A 37 12.66 -16.13 0.35
N LEU A 38 13.03 -15.00 -0.27
CA LEU A 38 12.16 -14.26 -1.16
C LEU A 38 11.88 -15.10 -2.43
N ILE A 39 10.64 -15.57 -2.57
CA ILE A 39 10.16 -16.27 -3.77
C ILE A 39 9.80 -15.26 -4.85
N ARG A 40 9.13 -14.18 -4.46
CA ARG A 40 8.59 -13.20 -5.41
C ARG A 40 8.39 -11.83 -4.79
N LYS A 41 8.61 -10.78 -5.59
CA LYS A 41 8.36 -9.39 -5.25
C LYS A 41 7.49 -8.74 -6.34
N TYR A 42 6.45 -8.03 -5.93
CA TYR A 42 5.60 -7.22 -6.80
C TYR A 42 5.72 -5.76 -6.42
N GLY A 43 5.95 -4.92 -7.44
CA GLY A 43 6.31 -3.52 -7.29
C GLY A 43 7.81 -3.30 -7.47
N VAL A 44 8.22 -2.04 -7.59
CA VAL A 44 9.60 -1.65 -7.89
C VAL A 44 10.18 -0.91 -6.70
N LEU A 45 11.08 -1.58 -5.99
CA LEU A 45 11.91 -1.02 -4.94
C LEU A 45 13.16 -1.89 -4.83
N ASP A 46 14.35 -1.29 -4.83
CA ASP A 46 15.59 -2.03 -4.67
C ASP A 46 15.68 -2.62 -3.25
N ASP A 47 16.26 -3.81 -3.10
CA ASP A 47 16.27 -4.52 -1.81
C ASP A 47 17.08 -3.79 -0.71
N ASP A 48 18.09 -3.00 -1.09
CA ASP A 48 18.86 -2.15 -0.18
C ASP A 48 18.06 -0.95 0.36
N LYS A 49 17.00 -0.55 -0.34
CA LYS A 49 16.08 0.55 0.02
C LYS A 49 14.78 0.07 0.63
N ASP A 50 14.65 -1.23 0.82
CA ASP A 50 13.43 -1.87 1.23
C ASP A 50 13.46 -2.17 2.74
N PRO A 51 12.60 -1.53 3.56
CA PRO A 51 12.56 -1.75 5.01
C PRO A 51 12.52 -3.24 5.39
N VAL A 52 11.68 -4.02 4.71
CA VAL A 52 11.47 -5.45 5.02
C VAL A 52 12.70 -6.28 4.69
N MET A 53 13.49 -5.87 3.68
CA MET A 53 14.69 -6.61 3.27
C MET A 53 15.94 -6.15 4.01
N ARG A 54 15.99 -4.87 4.42
CA ARG A 54 17.16 -4.24 5.05
C ARG A 54 17.21 -4.47 6.55
N ASP A 55 16.06 -4.34 7.22
CA ASP A 55 15.94 -4.45 8.67
C ASP A 55 15.62 -5.90 9.06
N THR A 56 16.63 -6.61 9.54
CA THR A 56 16.50 -8.03 9.89
C THR A 56 15.60 -8.27 11.10
N ASP A 57 15.55 -7.33 12.05
CA ASP A 57 14.72 -7.49 13.24
C ASP A 57 13.25 -7.23 12.91
N PHE A 58 12.99 -6.22 12.06
CA PHE A 58 11.67 -6.01 11.49
C PHE A 58 11.21 -7.20 10.63
N PHE A 59 12.07 -7.73 9.76
CA PHE A 59 11.77 -8.94 9.00
C PHE A 59 11.37 -10.12 9.90
N ARG A 60 12.17 -10.40 10.94
CA ARG A 60 11.89 -11.49 11.89
C ARG A 60 10.58 -11.28 12.64
N LEU A 61 10.26 -10.05 12.99
CA LEU A 61 8.98 -9.71 13.63
C LEU A 61 7.81 -10.09 12.71
N LEU A 62 7.87 -9.69 11.43
CA LEU A 62 6.83 -9.99 10.44
C LEU A 62 6.71 -11.49 10.15
N MET A 63 7.84 -12.20 10.06
CA MET A 63 7.85 -13.65 9.85
C MET A 63 7.41 -14.44 11.10
N GLY A 64 7.46 -13.83 12.28
CA GLY A 64 7.06 -14.44 13.55
C GLY A 64 5.54 -14.55 13.75
N TYR A 65 4.73 -13.93 12.90
CA TYR A 65 3.28 -14.07 12.95
C TYR A 65 2.84 -15.48 12.58
N GLY A 66 2.06 -16.13 13.45
CA GLY A 66 1.50 -17.46 13.21
C GLY A 66 0.31 -17.45 12.23
N TRP A 67 -0.10 -18.65 11.80
CA TRP A 67 -1.27 -18.83 10.94
C TRP A 67 -2.54 -18.29 11.60
N GLN A 68 -3.33 -17.53 10.84
CA GLN A 68 -4.59 -16.93 11.29
C GLN A 68 -5.62 -16.95 10.16
N ASP A 69 -6.89 -16.87 10.53
CA ASP A 69 -8.04 -16.75 9.63
C ASP A 69 -8.30 -15.28 9.20
N CYS A 70 -7.29 -14.42 9.33
CA CYS A 70 -7.31 -13.04 8.85
C CYS A 70 -5.89 -12.51 8.58
N PRO A 71 -5.73 -11.51 7.68
CA PRO A 71 -4.48 -10.76 7.56
C PRO A 71 -4.11 -10.09 8.89
N HIS A 72 -2.83 -10.18 9.26
CA HIS A 72 -2.29 -9.49 10.43
C HIS A 72 -1.80 -8.10 10.04
N LEU A 73 -2.11 -7.08 10.86
CA LEU A 73 -1.74 -5.69 10.61
C LEU A 73 -0.75 -5.22 11.68
N TYR A 74 0.49 -4.97 11.25
CA TYR A 74 1.51 -4.34 12.07
C TYR A 74 1.50 -2.82 11.87
N TYR A 75 1.59 -2.08 12.96
CA TYR A 75 1.53 -0.61 12.97
C TYR A 75 2.82 0.01 13.49
N GLU A 76 3.33 0.98 12.75
CA GLU A 76 4.41 1.86 13.15
C GLU A 76 3.91 3.30 13.19
N TYR A 77 4.19 3.99 14.30
CA TYR A 77 3.76 5.38 14.54
C TYR A 77 2.25 5.61 14.36
N ASP A 78 1.43 4.58 14.67
CA ASP A 78 -0.04 4.56 14.56
C ASP A 78 -0.61 4.79 13.15
N GLN A 79 0.22 4.98 12.12
CA GLN A 79 -0.24 5.39 10.79
C GLN A 79 0.45 4.68 9.63
N VAL A 80 1.60 4.05 9.87
CA VAL A 80 2.29 3.23 8.88
C VAL A 80 1.92 1.79 9.13
N ILE A 81 1.42 1.10 8.10
CA ILE A 81 0.89 -0.24 8.20
C ILE A 81 1.68 -1.21 7.33
N THR A 82 1.94 -2.39 7.87
CA THR A 82 2.43 -3.55 7.13
C THR A 82 1.49 -4.71 7.38
N ALA A 83 0.90 -5.27 6.32
CA ALA A 83 0.04 -6.44 6.43
C ALA A 83 0.81 -7.73 6.18
N VAL A 84 0.50 -8.77 6.94
CA VAL A 84 1.09 -10.11 6.82
C VAL A 84 -0.01 -11.13 6.63
N ILE A 85 0.09 -11.94 5.58
CA ILE A 85 -0.82 -13.06 5.29
C ILE A 85 0.00 -14.34 5.31
N GLN A 86 -0.32 -15.23 6.23
CA GLN A 86 0.23 -16.58 6.26
C GLN A 86 -0.57 -17.47 5.29
N MET A 87 0.12 -18.09 4.35
CA MET A 87 -0.45 -18.95 3.32
C MET A 87 -0.23 -20.43 3.67
N ASP A 88 -0.93 -21.31 2.95
CA ASP A 88 -0.71 -22.74 3.03
C ASP A 88 0.76 -23.09 2.71
N LEU A 89 1.24 -24.21 3.26
CA LEU A 89 2.63 -24.69 3.13
C LEU A 89 3.69 -23.81 3.83
N GLY A 90 3.25 -22.83 4.64
CA GLY A 90 4.13 -21.98 5.45
C GLY A 90 4.75 -20.81 4.69
N TRP A 91 4.20 -20.44 3.53
CA TRP A 91 4.61 -19.24 2.82
C TRP A 91 4.03 -18.00 3.49
N VAL A 92 4.76 -16.89 3.41
CA VAL A 92 4.39 -15.62 4.04
C VAL A 92 4.32 -14.53 3.00
N MET A 93 3.18 -13.86 2.92
CA MET A 93 3.02 -12.66 2.10
C MET A 93 3.06 -11.42 2.99
N VAL A 94 3.97 -10.50 2.69
CA VAL A 94 4.14 -9.21 3.37
C VAL A 94 3.78 -8.08 2.41
N ILE A 95 2.88 -7.20 2.82
CA ILE A 95 2.35 -6.09 2.03
C ILE A 95 2.64 -4.77 2.77
N GLY A 96 3.44 -3.89 2.16
CA GLY A 96 3.86 -2.63 2.76
C GLY A 96 5.37 -2.54 3.03
N PRO A 97 5.83 -1.66 3.93
CA PRO A 97 5.03 -0.70 4.70
C PRO A 97 4.39 0.40 3.82
N VAL A 98 3.24 0.93 4.25
CA VAL A 98 2.55 2.07 3.61
C VAL A 98 1.93 2.98 4.67
N SER A 99 1.92 4.29 4.43
CA SER A 99 1.24 5.25 5.31
C SER A 99 -0.24 5.35 4.97
N LEU A 100 -1.10 5.33 5.99
CA LEU A 100 -2.54 5.57 5.88
C LEU A 100 -2.93 7.06 5.85
N VAL A 101 -1.94 7.94 6.05
CA VAL A 101 -2.05 9.41 5.94
C VAL A 101 -0.99 9.97 5.00
N PRO A 102 -1.19 11.17 4.41
CA PRO A 102 -0.18 11.79 3.58
C PRO A 102 1.18 11.85 4.27
N VAL A 103 2.23 11.37 3.59
CA VAL A 103 3.56 11.24 4.18
C VAL A 103 4.22 12.61 4.30
N TYR A 104 4.37 13.08 5.53
CA TYR A 104 5.15 14.27 5.85
C TYR A 104 6.64 13.94 6.04
N LYS A 105 7.49 14.95 5.88
CA LYS A 105 8.96 14.80 5.86
C LYS A 105 9.51 14.10 7.10
N GLU A 106 9.04 14.47 8.29
CA GLU A 106 9.51 13.89 9.54
C GLU A 106 9.14 12.40 9.68
N LEU A 107 7.95 12.00 9.23
CA LEU A 107 7.57 10.57 9.20
C LEU A 107 8.51 9.77 8.30
N ASN A 108 8.75 10.26 7.08
CA ASN A 108 9.65 9.58 6.15
C ASN A 108 11.07 9.45 6.73
N GLN A 109 11.57 10.51 7.40
CA GLN A 109 12.86 10.47 8.07
C GLN A 109 12.91 9.48 9.23
N LYS A 110 11.83 9.39 10.03
CA LYS A 110 11.71 8.38 11.10
C LYS A 110 11.78 6.97 10.54
N MET A 111 11.05 6.67 9.47
CA MET A 111 11.10 5.35 8.81
C MET A 111 12.50 5.00 8.31
N ILE A 112 13.21 5.95 7.68
CA ILE A 112 14.59 5.76 7.23
C ILE A 112 15.50 5.39 8.40
N MET A 113 15.39 6.11 9.52
CA MET A 113 16.24 5.89 10.69
C MET A 113 15.93 4.57 11.39
N VAL A 114 14.65 4.24 11.59
CA VAL A 114 14.24 3.02 12.31
C VAL A 114 14.62 1.76 11.56
N HIS A 115 14.44 1.73 10.24
CA HIS A 115 14.80 0.54 9.44
C HIS A 115 16.22 0.57 8.87
N HIS A 116 17.06 1.46 9.39
CA HIS A 116 18.49 1.53 9.03
C HIS A 116 18.72 1.68 7.51
N LEU A 117 17.83 2.40 6.83
CA LEU A 117 17.99 2.75 5.42
C LEU A 117 19.04 3.86 5.26
N ASP A 118 19.68 3.92 4.10
CA ASP A 118 20.64 5.00 3.81
C ASP A 118 19.90 6.35 3.71
N PRO A 119 20.23 7.37 4.54
CA PRO A 119 19.58 8.68 4.46
C PRO A 119 19.90 9.45 3.17
N THR A 120 20.95 9.06 2.46
CA THR A 120 21.31 9.64 1.16
C THR A 120 20.49 9.06 0.02
N ASP A 121 19.90 7.88 0.23
CA ASP A 121 18.94 7.31 -0.69
C ASP A 121 17.63 8.08 -0.65
N ARG A 122 17.02 8.24 -1.83
CA ARG A 122 15.73 8.92 -1.98
C ARG A 122 14.55 8.00 -1.63
N TYR A 123 14.66 7.25 -0.52
CA TYR A 123 13.55 6.43 -0.03
C TYR A 123 12.34 7.32 0.28
N ARG A 124 11.18 6.88 -0.19
CA ARG A 124 9.90 7.53 0.03
C ARG A 124 8.90 6.48 0.45
N LEU A 125 8.39 6.63 1.67
CA LEU A 125 7.24 5.88 2.14
C LEU A 125 6.03 6.22 1.25
N SER A 126 5.35 5.20 0.77
CA SER A 126 4.12 5.36 0.00
C SER A 126 2.96 5.80 0.89
N TYR A 127 1.99 6.51 0.30
CA TYR A 127 0.72 6.85 0.94
C TYR A 127 -0.41 6.10 0.25
N CYS A 128 -1.33 5.50 1.00
CA CYS A 128 -2.58 4.97 0.50
C CYS A 128 -3.70 5.29 1.50
N SER A 129 -4.88 5.69 1.02
CA SER A 129 -6.01 5.85 1.93
C SER A 129 -6.39 4.50 2.53
N ARG A 130 -6.87 4.54 3.77
CA ARG A 130 -7.28 3.34 4.50
C ARG A 130 -8.32 2.51 3.75
N GLU A 131 -9.28 3.16 3.12
CA GLU A 131 -10.36 2.50 2.39
C GLU A 131 -9.81 1.71 1.19
N PHE A 132 -8.88 2.29 0.42
CA PHE A 132 -8.26 1.60 -0.71
C PHE A 132 -7.32 0.47 -0.26
N PHE A 133 -6.56 0.70 0.81
CA PHE A 133 -5.67 -0.32 1.37
C PHE A 133 -6.44 -1.54 1.85
N VAL A 134 -7.46 -1.35 2.70
CA VAL A 134 -8.24 -2.45 3.28
C VAL A 134 -9.02 -3.19 2.19
N CYS A 135 -9.65 -2.49 1.25
CA CYS A 135 -10.32 -3.15 0.12
C CYS A 135 -9.35 -3.98 -0.73
N GLY A 136 -8.15 -3.46 -1.01
CA GLY A 136 -7.12 -4.20 -1.75
C GLY A 136 -6.65 -5.43 -0.99
N LEU A 137 -6.45 -5.29 0.32
CA LEU A 137 -6.03 -6.39 1.20
C LEU A 137 -7.07 -7.51 1.25
N LEU A 138 -8.36 -7.16 1.36
CA LEU A 138 -9.46 -8.10 1.34
C LEU A 138 -9.54 -8.88 0.03
N VAL A 139 -9.39 -8.18 -1.11
CA VAL A 139 -9.37 -8.82 -2.43
C VAL A 139 -8.19 -9.80 -2.55
N VAL A 140 -7.00 -9.39 -2.10
CA VAL A 140 -5.83 -10.27 -2.10
C VAL A 140 -6.06 -11.48 -1.20
N PHE A 141 -6.56 -11.26 0.03
CA PHE A 141 -6.81 -12.35 0.97
C PHE A 141 -7.82 -13.36 0.40
N HIS A 142 -8.95 -12.88 -0.13
CA HIS A 142 -9.95 -13.73 -0.76
C HIS A 142 -9.39 -14.50 -1.97
N ALA A 143 -8.60 -13.84 -2.82
CA ALA A 143 -7.98 -14.49 -3.97
C ALA A 143 -7.00 -15.62 -3.57
N LEU A 144 -6.40 -15.53 -2.38
CA LEU A 144 -5.45 -16.52 -1.86
C LEU A 144 -6.15 -17.66 -1.12
N THR A 145 -7.13 -17.36 -0.27
CA THR A 145 -7.72 -18.32 0.68
C THR A 145 -9.12 -18.78 0.31
N GLY A 146 -9.79 -18.07 -0.61
CA GLY A 146 -11.21 -18.23 -0.91
C GLY A 146 -12.14 -17.74 0.21
N GLN A 147 -11.60 -17.24 1.33
CA GLN A 147 -12.40 -16.77 2.45
C GLN A 147 -12.89 -15.34 2.22
N GLU A 148 -14.09 -15.05 2.68
CA GLU A 148 -14.66 -13.70 2.67
C GLU A 148 -14.53 -13.12 4.07
N LEU A 149 -13.92 -11.94 4.16
CA LEU A 149 -13.83 -11.15 5.40
C LEU A 149 -14.46 -9.78 5.15
N SER A 150 -15.13 -9.28 6.18
CA SER A 150 -15.56 -7.89 6.20
C SER A 150 -14.45 -6.97 6.69
N VAL A 151 -14.63 -5.67 6.47
CA VAL A 151 -13.76 -4.64 7.04
C VAL A 151 -13.75 -4.73 8.56
N ASP A 152 -14.92 -4.96 9.17
CA ASP A 152 -15.06 -5.06 10.62
C ASP A 152 -14.31 -6.27 11.19
N ASP A 153 -14.31 -7.41 10.48
CA ASP A 153 -13.55 -8.61 10.89
C ASP A 153 -12.04 -8.33 10.98
N ILE A 154 -11.48 -7.57 10.02
CA ILE A 154 -10.07 -7.16 10.06
C ILE A 154 -9.81 -6.33 11.32
N TRP A 155 -10.66 -5.35 11.62
CA TRP A 155 -10.45 -4.48 12.76
C TRP A 155 -10.61 -5.22 14.09
N GLU A 156 -11.65 -6.04 14.25
CA GLU A 156 -11.88 -6.77 15.50
C GLU A 156 -10.76 -7.75 15.82
N LYS A 157 -10.23 -8.44 14.80
CA LYS A 157 -9.16 -9.43 15.00
C LYS A 157 -7.78 -8.81 15.18
N ASN A 158 -7.52 -7.65 14.57
CA ASN A 158 -6.24 -6.94 14.70
C ASN A 158 -6.21 -5.96 15.88
N PHE A 159 -7.36 -5.47 16.35
CA PHE A 159 -7.48 -4.49 17.43
C PHE A 159 -8.20 -5.10 18.62
N MET A 160 -7.49 -5.91 19.39
CA MET A 160 -7.99 -6.38 20.69
C MET A 160 -8.10 -5.26 21.74
N ASN A 161 -7.60 -4.04 21.46
CA ASN A 161 -7.63 -2.93 22.41
C ASN A 161 -8.36 -1.70 21.82
N SER A 162 -9.54 -1.41 22.35
CA SER A 162 -10.41 -0.28 21.95
C SER A 162 -9.72 1.09 22.05
N GLU A 163 -8.69 1.19 22.90
CA GLU A 163 -7.87 2.39 23.05
C GLU A 163 -6.97 2.65 21.84
N MET A 164 -6.42 1.60 21.21
CA MET A 164 -5.59 1.74 20.01
C MET A 164 -6.44 2.14 18.80
N LYS A 165 -7.64 1.57 18.67
CA LYS A 165 -8.64 1.99 17.66
C LYS A 165 -8.98 3.48 17.78
N LYS A 166 -9.27 3.93 19.00
CA LYS A 166 -9.62 5.34 19.28
C LYS A 166 -8.45 6.28 19.03
N ARG A 167 -7.22 5.89 19.39
CA ARG A 167 -6.01 6.69 19.13
C ARG A 167 -5.67 6.76 17.65
N LEU A 168 -5.86 5.67 16.89
CA LEU A 168 -5.70 5.68 15.44
C LEU A 168 -6.71 6.66 14.82
N GLU A 169 -7.99 6.54 15.16
CA GLU A 169 -9.03 7.44 14.66
C GLU A 169 -8.78 8.92 15.03
N GLN A 170 -8.33 9.20 16.25
CA GLN A 170 -7.99 10.55 16.70
C GLN A 170 -6.75 11.12 16.01
N ASN A 171 -5.66 10.35 15.93
CA ASN A 171 -4.43 10.76 15.26
C ASN A 171 -4.64 11.00 13.77
N LEU A 172 -5.45 10.16 13.10
CA LEU A 172 -5.81 10.33 11.69
C LEU A 172 -6.55 11.66 11.46
N VAL A 173 -7.51 12.00 12.32
CA VAL A 173 -8.29 13.24 12.21
C VAL A 173 -7.41 14.46 12.47
N GLU A 174 -6.62 14.45 13.54
CA GLU A 174 -5.75 15.57 13.90
C GLU A 174 -4.64 15.81 12.86
N THR A 175 -3.99 14.75 12.37
CA THR A 175 -2.96 14.87 11.32
C THR A 175 -3.55 15.34 9.99
N THR A 176 -4.73 14.85 9.60
CA THR A 176 -5.39 15.28 8.35
C THR A 176 -5.77 16.75 8.40
N ILE A 177 -6.32 17.23 9.52
CA ILE A 177 -6.70 18.64 9.69
C ILE A 177 -5.46 19.54 9.70
N MET A 178 -4.43 19.20 10.48
CA MET A 178 -3.21 20.02 10.61
C MET A 178 -2.37 20.06 9.32
N HIS A 179 -2.47 19.04 8.47
CA HIS A 179 -1.75 18.96 7.20
C HIS A 179 -2.56 19.44 5.98
N GLN A 180 -3.90 19.43 6.03
CA GLN A 180 -4.70 20.20 5.07
C GLN A 180 -4.42 21.71 5.18
N GLU A 181 -4.07 22.19 6.38
CA GLU A 181 -3.67 23.58 6.60
C GLU A 181 -2.21 23.89 6.21
N LYS A 182 -1.36 22.87 6.00
CA LYS A 182 0.05 23.01 5.61
C LYS A 182 0.38 22.25 4.34
N GLU A 183 0.20 22.94 3.21
CA GLU A 183 0.71 22.66 1.86
C GLU A 183 0.81 21.17 1.46
N MET A 184 -0.16 20.73 0.65
CA MET A 184 -0.10 19.46 -0.09
C MET A 184 1.23 19.32 -0.88
N PRO A 185 1.81 18.11 -0.96
CA PRO A 185 2.93 17.85 -1.84
C PRO A 185 2.50 18.11 -3.30
N ARG A 186 3.02 19.19 -3.89
CA ARG A 186 2.82 19.48 -5.32
C ARG A 186 3.46 18.37 -6.14
N ALA A 187 2.87 18.08 -7.30
CA ALA A 187 3.50 17.20 -8.29
C ALA A 187 4.96 17.67 -8.52
N PRO A 188 5.93 16.75 -8.71
CA PRO A 188 7.31 17.15 -8.97
C PRO A 188 7.37 18.15 -10.13
N TYR A 189 8.09 19.26 -9.98
CA TYR A 189 8.18 20.34 -10.98
C TYR A 189 8.50 19.86 -12.42
N ASN A 190 9.26 18.78 -12.53
CA ASN A 190 9.61 18.15 -13.81
C ASN A 190 8.41 17.44 -14.49
N MET A 191 7.37 17.09 -13.76
CA MET A 191 6.11 16.56 -14.31
C MET A 191 5.20 17.68 -14.79
N GLU A 192 4.99 18.73 -13.98
CA GLU A 192 4.17 19.89 -14.38
C GLU A 192 4.66 20.51 -15.69
N ARG A 193 5.98 20.62 -15.86
CA ARG A 193 6.58 21.06 -17.13
C ARG A 193 6.28 20.14 -18.31
N ARG A 194 6.37 18.82 -18.11
CA ARG A 194 6.11 17.84 -19.19
C ARG A 194 4.63 17.84 -19.60
N GLU A 195 3.74 17.96 -18.63
CA GLU A 195 2.30 18.09 -18.87
C GLU A 195 1.97 19.36 -19.66
N MET A 196 2.51 20.52 -19.22
CA MET A 196 2.31 21.80 -19.91
C MET A 196 2.89 21.81 -21.33
N GLU A 197 4.04 21.18 -21.54
CA GLU A 197 4.63 21.02 -22.87
C GLU A 197 3.77 20.12 -23.78
N CYS A 198 3.21 19.02 -23.26
CA CYS A 198 2.30 18.16 -24.02
C CYS A 198 0.99 18.89 -24.40
N ILE A 199 0.41 19.67 -23.48
CA ILE A 199 -0.80 20.47 -23.74
C ILE A 199 -0.52 21.53 -24.81
N THR A 200 0.59 22.25 -24.69
CA THR A 200 0.99 23.31 -25.64
C THR A 200 1.24 22.75 -27.04
N LYS A 201 1.77 21.52 -27.14
CA LYS A 201 2.04 20.83 -28.41
C LYS A 201 0.85 20.03 -28.94
N GLY A 202 -0.24 19.90 -28.18
CA GLY A 202 -1.40 19.07 -28.55
C GLY A 202 -1.10 17.56 -28.61
N ASP A 203 -0.06 17.09 -27.91
CA ASP A 203 0.38 15.69 -27.93
C ASP A 203 -0.43 14.85 -26.92
N LYS A 204 -1.50 14.22 -27.42
CA LYS A 204 -2.42 13.41 -26.63
C LYS A 204 -1.81 12.12 -26.10
N GLU A 205 -0.86 11.52 -26.82
CA GLU A 205 -0.22 10.26 -26.40
C GLU A 205 0.85 10.53 -25.34
N GLY A 206 1.64 11.59 -25.52
CA GLY A 206 2.58 12.08 -24.51
C GLY A 206 1.88 12.46 -23.21
N LEU A 207 0.73 13.15 -23.30
CA LEU A 207 -0.09 13.48 -22.14
C LEU A 207 -0.63 12.23 -21.43
N ARG A 208 -1.14 11.24 -22.18
CA ARG A 208 -1.58 9.95 -21.61
C ARG A 208 -0.46 9.23 -20.89
N LYS A 209 0.76 9.30 -21.41
CA LYS A 209 1.93 8.67 -20.81
C LYS A 209 2.34 9.36 -19.51
N VAL A 210 2.38 10.70 -19.50
CA VAL A 210 2.65 11.49 -18.28
C VAL A 210 1.57 11.25 -17.23
N ILE A 211 0.29 11.19 -17.63
CA ILE A 211 -0.84 10.87 -16.73
C ILE A 211 -0.75 9.43 -16.21
N SER A 212 -0.29 8.47 -17.01
CA SER A 212 -0.06 7.10 -16.54
C SER A 212 1.19 6.95 -15.66
N GLU A 213 2.13 7.92 -15.74
CA GLU A 213 3.26 8.05 -14.83
C GLU A 213 2.86 8.74 -13.50
N MET A 214 1.64 9.27 -13.38
CA MET A 214 1.11 9.77 -12.12
C MET A 214 0.81 8.60 -11.19
N ASP A 215 1.71 8.40 -10.22
CA ASP A 215 1.39 7.77 -8.94
C ASP A 215 0.19 8.50 -8.33
N VAL A 216 -0.81 7.77 -7.83
CA VAL A 216 -2.17 8.27 -7.57
C VAL A 216 -2.16 9.23 -6.36
N GLY A 217 -1.86 10.49 -6.62
CA GLY A 217 -2.33 11.64 -5.86
C GLY A 217 -3.51 12.25 -6.61
N GLU A 218 -4.59 12.55 -5.88
CA GLU A 218 -5.89 12.98 -6.39
C GLU A 218 -5.85 13.88 -7.64
N ARG A 219 -6.74 13.57 -8.60
CA ARG A 219 -7.08 14.50 -9.69
C ARG A 219 -7.58 15.81 -9.08
N GLY A 220 -6.77 16.87 -9.19
CA GLY A 220 -7.22 18.23 -8.93
C GLY A 220 -8.43 18.56 -9.82
N ILE A 221 -9.56 18.87 -9.20
CA ILE A 221 -10.71 19.42 -9.91
C ILE A 221 -10.36 20.88 -10.22
N LEU A 222 -10.27 21.22 -11.51
CA LEU A 222 -10.18 22.61 -11.94
C LEU A 222 -11.44 23.34 -11.50
N ALA A 223 -11.27 24.45 -10.79
CA ALA A 223 -12.36 25.37 -10.52
C ALA A 223 -12.93 25.84 -11.88
N VAL A 224 -14.23 25.66 -12.04
CA VAL A 224 -14.97 26.20 -13.18
C VAL A 224 -15.37 27.62 -12.76
N ASP A 225 -14.84 28.61 -13.47
CA ASP A 225 -15.41 29.97 -13.48
C ASP A 225 -16.79 29.97 -14.14
#